data_AF-Q6L328-F1
#
_entry.id   AF-Q6L328-F1
#
_cell.length_a   1.000
_cell.length_b   1.000
_cell.length_c   1.000
_cell.angle_alpha   90.00
_cell.angle_beta   90.00
_cell.angle_gamma   90.00
#
_symmetry.space_group_name_H-M   'P 1'
#
loop_
_entity.id
_entity.type
_entity.pdbx_description
1 polymer ?
#
loop_
_entity_poly.entity_id
_entity_poly.type
_entity_poly.pdbx_seq_one_letter_code
_entity_poly.pdbx_strand_id
1 'polypeptide(L)'
;MVALVLLGLKPYYEYSTSCPLTLAISSLKSEYLDAIISIGGVTATAGVTLTGILGTARVLFAIGRDNELPKRIGYLDKFSTPDIVIIISSALGIIFLIFVSFGTIVEASNSSVLVSYIIINFSAIVLLL
;
A
#
# COMPACT_ATOMS: atom_id res chain seq x y z
N MET A 1 0.94 -14.10 10.27
CA MET A 1 2.21 -14.76 10.65
C MET A 1 3.12 -13.85 11.48
N VAL A 2 3.43 -12.62 11.04
CA VAL A 2 4.27 -11.68 11.81
C VAL A 2 3.71 -11.40 13.22
N ALA A 3 2.40 -11.21 13.37
CA ALA A 3 1.76 -10.96 14.66
C ALA A 3 2.00 -12.08 15.70
N LEU A 4 2.13 -13.34 15.27
CA LEU A 4 2.38 -14.48 16.15
C LEU A 4 3.79 -14.40 16.77
N VAL A 5 4.78 -14.01 15.98
CA VAL A 5 6.16 -13.84 16.42
C VAL A 5 6.27 -12.67 17.41
N LEU A 6 5.58 -11.56 17.14
CA LEU A 6 5.53 -10.41 18.05
C LEU A 6 4.90 -10.76 19.39
N LEU A 7 3.74 -11.41 19.39
CA LEU A 7 3.06 -11.82 20.61
C LEU A 7 3.86 -12.85 21.43
N GLY A 8 4.72 -13.64 20.77
CA GLY A 8 5.64 -14.55 21.45
C GLY A 8 6.83 -13.85 22.13
N LEU A 9 7.22 -12.66 21.67
CA LEU A 9 8.34 -11.88 22.21
C LEU A 9 7.93 -10.93 23.33
N LYS A 10 6.74 -10.34 23.26
CA LYS A 10 6.29 -9.33 24.23
C LYS A 10 4.76 -9.34 24.39
N PRO A 11 4.23 -9.04 25.59
CA PRO A 11 2.79 -8.92 25.81
C PRO A 11 2.12 -7.84 24.92
N TYR A 12 0.87 -8.08 24.52
CA TYR A 12 0.14 -7.27 23.53
C TYR A 12 -0.03 -5.79 23.92
N TYR A 13 -0.01 -5.47 25.21
CA TYR A 13 -0.29 -4.13 25.73
C TYR A 13 0.87 -3.14 25.52
N GLU A 14 2.07 -3.61 25.18
CA GLU A 14 3.25 -2.74 25.00
C GLU A 14 3.48 -2.30 23.54
N TYR A 15 2.59 -2.68 22.61
CA TYR A 15 2.71 -2.42 21.17
C TYR A 15 1.99 -1.14 20.69
N SER A 16 1.99 -0.08 21.49
CA SER A 16 1.31 1.19 21.16
C SER A 16 2.12 2.12 20.24
N THR A 17 3.29 1.67 19.78
CA THR A 17 4.25 2.48 18.99
C THR A 17 4.21 2.16 17.50
N SER A 18 4.57 3.13 16.67
CA SER A 18 4.62 3.05 15.20
C SER A 18 5.52 1.95 14.62
N CYS A 19 6.46 1.41 15.41
CA CYS A 19 7.42 0.38 14.99
C CYS A 19 7.38 -0.85 15.93
N PRO A 20 6.30 -1.66 15.90
CA PRO A 20 6.14 -2.78 16.83
C PRO A 20 7.18 -3.89 16.63
N LEU A 21 7.68 -4.05 15.40
CA LEU A 21 8.65 -5.08 15.05
C LEU A 21 10.03 -4.80 15.66
N THR A 22 10.56 -3.58 15.48
CA THR A 22 11.81 -3.12 16.10
C THR A 22 11.72 -3.21 17.63
N LEU A 23 10.61 -2.75 18.22
CA LEU A 23 10.40 -2.79 19.67
C LEU A 23 10.35 -4.21 20.25
N ALA A 24 9.81 -5.17 19.50
CA ALA A 24 9.84 -6.58 19.91
C ALA A 24 11.27 -7.14 19.91
N ILE A 25 12.14 -6.67 19.02
CA ILE A 25 13.46 -7.24 18.77
C ILE A 25 14.54 -6.57 19.61
N SER A 26 14.37 -5.29 19.95
CA SER A 26 15.20 -4.62 20.94
C SER A 26 15.19 -5.31 22.31
N SER A 27 14.12 -6.07 22.62
CA SER A 27 14.05 -6.90 23.84
C SER A 27 15.08 -8.04 23.87
N LEU A 28 15.57 -8.47 22.70
CA LEU A 28 16.55 -9.53 22.51
C LEU A 28 18.01 -9.05 22.70
N LYS A 29 18.24 -7.76 23.01
CA LYS A 29 19.57 -7.15 23.27
C LYS A 29 20.60 -7.30 22.13
N SER A 30 20.17 -7.52 20.89
CA SER A 30 21.07 -7.65 19.72
C SER A 30 20.90 -6.46 18.78
N GLU A 31 21.87 -5.54 18.79
CA GLU A 31 21.87 -4.32 17.95
C GLU A 31 22.00 -4.64 16.45
N TYR A 32 22.69 -5.73 16.10
CA TYR A 32 22.87 -6.17 14.72
C TYR A 32 21.53 -6.59 14.07
N LEU A 33 20.68 -7.28 14.82
CA LEU A 33 19.38 -7.72 14.30
C LEU A 33 18.44 -6.53 14.07
N ASP A 34 18.43 -5.58 14.99
CA ASP A 34 17.58 -4.40 14.90
C ASP A 34 17.92 -3.54 13.67
N ALA A 35 19.21 -3.32 13.40
CA ALA A 35 19.67 -2.59 12.23
C ALA A 35 19.26 -3.27 10.91
N ILE A 36 19.45 -4.59 10.79
CA ILE A 36 19.11 -5.35 9.58
C ILE A 36 17.59 -5.28 9.30
N ILE A 37 16.77 -5.40 10.34
CA ILE A 37 15.31 -5.45 10.21
C ILE A 37 14.75 -4.06 9.93
N SER A 38 15.30 -3.02 10.53
CA SER A 38 14.92 -1.64 10.24
C SER A 38 15.23 -1.28 8.78
N ILE A 39 16.42 -1.64 8.27
CA ILE A 39 16.79 -1.44 6.85
C ILE A 39 15.89 -2.27 5.93
N GLY A 40 15.64 -3.53 6.28
CA GLY A 40 14.74 -4.40 5.54
C GLY A 40 13.30 -3.87 5.48
N GLY A 41 12.79 -3.33 6.60
CA GLY A 41 11.47 -2.72 6.68
C GLY A 41 11.33 -1.51 5.77
N VAL A 42 12.27 -0.56 5.84
CA VAL A 42 12.25 0.64 4.97
C VAL A 42 12.34 0.25 3.49
N THR A 43 13.24 -0.67 3.15
CA THR A 43 13.42 -1.12 1.76
C THR A 43 12.18 -1.85 1.24
N ALA A 44 11.57 -2.71 2.05
CA ALA A 44 10.34 -3.42 1.70
C ALA A 44 9.16 -2.45 1.52
N THR A 45 8.96 -1.52 2.44
CA THR A 45 7.91 -0.50 2.33
C THR A 45 8.11 0.34 1.07
N ALA A 46 9.32 0.81 0.78
CA ALA A 46 9.61 1.56 -0.43
C ALA A 46 9.27 0.77 -1.70
N GLY A 47 9.62 -0.52 -1.74
CA GLY A 47 9.29 -1.40 -2.87
C GLY A 47 7.79 -1.60 -3.07
N VAL A 48 7.03 -1.83 -1.99
CA VAL A 48 5.57 -1.98 -2.05
C VAL A 48 4.91 -0.67 -2.48
N THR A 49 5.34 0.48 -1.94
CA THR A 49 4.82 1.79 -2.34
C THR A 49 5.08 2.07 -3.81
N LEU A 50 6.30 1.80 -4.30
CA LEU A 50 6.62 1.97 -5.72
C LEU A 50 5.76 1.07 -6.62
N THR A 51 5.59 -0.19 -6.21
CA THR A 51 4.74 -1.14 -6.94
C THR A 51 3.28 -0.68 -6.96
N GLY A 52 2.78 -0.11 -5.86
CA GLY A 52 1.42 0.46 -5.78
C GLY A 52 1.23 1.67 -6.69
N ILE A 53 2.20 2.59 -6.73
CA ILE A 53 2.17 3.76 -7.62
C ILE A 53 2.14 3.30 -9.09
N LEU A 54 3.00 2.35 -9.46
CA LEU A 54 3.03 1.82 -10.83
C LEU A 54 1.75 1.03 -11.17
N GLY A 55 1.19 0.29 -10.20
CA GLY A 55 -0.05 -0.46 -10.36
C GLY A 55 -1.25 0.45 -10.66
N THR A 56 -1.43 1.50 -9.84
CA THR A 56 -2.51 2.48 -10.05
C THR A 56 -2.37 3.23 -11.37
N ALA A 57 -1.13 3.58 -11.75
CA ALA A 57 -0.85 4.26 -13.02
C ALA A 57 -1.20 3.40 -14.25
N ARG A 58 -0.94 2.09 -14.21
CA ARG A 58 -1.31 1.17 -15.31
C ARG A 58 -2.82 1.01 -15.47
N VAL A 59 -3.56 0.92 -14.35
CA VAL A 59 -5.02 0.83 -14.37
C VAL A 59 -5.62 2.11 -14.96
N LEU A 60 -5.18 3.28 -14.49
CA LEU A 60 -5.64 4.57 -15.01
C LEU A 60 -5.28 4.78 -16.49
N PHE A 61 -4.11 4.30 -16.92
CA PHE A 61 -3.74 4.28 -18.34
C PHE A 61 -4.66 3.39 -19.17
N ALA A 62 -5.01 2.18 -18.69
CA ALA A 62 -5.95 1.29 -19.37
C ALA A 62 -7.35 1.93 -19.50
N ILE A 63 -7.84 2.58 -18.44
CA ILE A 63 -9.12 3.32 -18.46
C ILE A 63 -9.05 4.51 -19.44
N GLY A 64 -7.92 5.24 -19.48
CA GLY A 64 -7.69 6.33 -20.44
C GLY A 64 -7.61 5.88 -21.89
N ARG A 65 -7.09 4.68 -22.15
CA ARG A 65 -7.07 4.05 -23.48
C ARG A 65 -8.48 3.72 -23.98
N ASP A 66 -9.36 3.34 -23.07
CA ASP A 66 -10.75 2.99 -23.38
C ASP A 66 -11.66 4.25 -23.55
N ASN A 67 -11.07 5.46 -23.58
CA ASN A 67 -11.70 6.78 -23.74
C ASN A 67 -12.69 7.22 -22.63
N GLU A 68 -12.74 6.54 -21.49
CA GLU A 68 -13.61 6.88 -20.34
C GLU A 68 -13.07 8.07 -19.52
N LEU A 69 -11.83 8.51 -19.77
CA LEU A 69 -11.16 9.64 -19.11
C LEU A 69 -10.59 10.63 -20.15
N PRO A 70 -10.47 11.94 -19.85
CA PRO A 70 -10.03 12.95 -20.82
C PRO A 70 -8.66 12.60 -21.45
N LYS A 71 -8.56 12.73 -22.79
CA LYS A 71 -7.45 12.28 -23.66
C LYS A 71 -6.02 12.65 -23.22
N ARG A 72 -5.85 13.63 -22.33
CA ARG A 72 -4.54 13.99 -21.75
C ARG A 72 -3.99 12.95 -20.76
N ILE A 73 -4.84 12.11 -20.19
CA ILE A 73 -4.48 11.07 -19.21
C ILE A 73 -3.95 9.79 -19.92
N GLY A 74 -4.30 9.60 -21.19
CA GLY A 74 -3.78 8.51 -22.04
C GLY A 74 -2.48 8.84 -22.79
N TYR A 75 -1.85 9.98 -22.50
CA TYR A 75 -0.59 10.37 -23.16
C TYR A 75 0.58 9.62 -22.53
N LEU A 76 1.17 8.70 -23.32
CA LEU A 76 2.43 8.04 -22.97
C LEU A 76 3.58 8.98 -23.33
N ASP A 77 4.48 9.24 -22.37
CA ASP A 77 5.75 9.90 -22.69
C ASP A 77 6.68 8.94 -23.47
N LYS A 78 7.82 9.44 -23.95
CA LYS A 78 8.82 8.74 -24.75
C LYS A 78 9.33 7.42 -24.15
N PHE A 79 9.15 7.21 -22.84
CA PHE A 79 9.51 5.99 -22.11
C PHE A 79 8.33 5.04 -21.82
N SER A 80 7.15 5.29 -22.41
CA SER A 80 5.92 4.53 -22.15
C SER A 80 5.48 4.55 -20.67
N THR A 81 5.91 5.55 -19.91
CA THR A 81 5.46 5.79 -18.54
C THR A 81 4.40 6.90 -18.52
N PRO A 82 3.24 6.67 -17.88
CA PRO A 82 2.22 7.70 -17.69
C PRO A 82 2.60 8.62 -16.52
N ASP A 83 3.61 9.47 -16.73
CA ASP A 83 4.20 10.31 -15.67
C ASP A 83 3.18 11.28 -15.07
N ILE A 84 2.29 11.83 -15.90
CA ILE A 84 1.21 12.73 -15.48
C ILE A 84 0.27 12.04 -14.49
N VAL A 85 -0.04 10.77 -14.73
CA VAL A 85 -0.96 9.97 -13.91
C VAL A 85 -0.33 9.65 -12.56
N ILE A 86 0.97 9.33 -12.55
CA ILE A 86 1.75 9.09 -11.34
C ILE A 86 1.81 10.34 -10.46
N ILE A 87 2.07 11.51 -11.06
CA ILE A 87 2.14 12.77 -10.33
C ILE A 87 0.77 13.13 -9.75
N ILE A 88 -0.31 12.98 -10.54
CA ILE A 88 -1.66 13.30 -10.06
C ILE A 88 -2.08 12.35 -8.93
N SER A 89 -1.86 11.03 -9.07
CA SER A 89 -2.27 10.06 -8.06
C SER A 89 -1.50 10.23 -6.76
N SER A 90 -0.19 10.48 -6.84
CA SER A 90 0.65 10.74 -5.67
C SER A 90 0.32 12.08 -5.01
N ALA A 91 0.11 13.16 -5.78
CA ALA A 91 -0.29 14.45 -5.25
C ALA A 91 -1.63 14.37 -4.52
N LEU A 92 -2.61 13.67 -5.10
CA LEU A 92 -3.90 13.45 -4.45
C LEU A 92 -3.73 12.66 -3.14
N GLY A 93 -2.91 11.60 -3.15
CA GLY A 93 -2.60 10.84 -1.94
C GLY A 93 -1.97 11.69 -0.83
N ILE A 94 -1.02 12.57 -1.16
CA ILE A 94 -0.38 13.49 -0.21
C ILE A 94 -1.40 14.47 0.37
N ILE A 95 -2.28 15.02 -0.47
CA ILE A 95 -3.36 15.92 -0.04
C ILE A 95 -4.24 15.19 0.98
N PHE A 96 -4.72 13.98 0.68
CA PHE A 96 -5.54 13.22 1.61
C PHE A 96 -4.82 12.91 2.93
N LEU A 97 -3.51 12.63 2.89
CA LEU A 97 -2.70 12.39 4.08
C LEU A 97 -2.61 13.63 4.99
N ILE A 98 -2.66 14.85 4.42
CA ILE A 98 -2.60 16.12 5.16
C ILE A 98 -3.96 16.43 5.82
N PHE A 99 -5.07 16.09 5.16
CA PHE A 99 -6.41 16.40 5.66
C PHE A 99 -7.04 15.31 6.53
N VAL A 100 -6.58 14.06 6.43
CA VAL A 100 -7.20 12.89 7.08
C VAL A 100 -6.18 12.14 7.94
N SER A 101 -6.62 11.67 9.11
CA SER A 101 -5.79 10.84 10.00
C SER A 101 -5.41 9.52 9.34
N PHE A 102 -4.17 9.08 9.53
CA PHE A 102 -3.65 7.81 9.02
C PHE A 102 -4.55 6.62 9.37
N GLY A 103 -5.09 6.57 10.60
CA GLY A 103 -5.99 5.49 11.02
C GLY A 103 -7.25 5.41 10.15
N THR A 104 -7.90 6.54 9.90
CA THR A 104 -9.09 6.62 9.05
C THR A 104 -8.78 6.25 7.60
N ILE A 105 -7.60 6.62 7.08
CA ILE A 105 -7.16 6.23 5.73
C ILE A 105 -7.01 4.72 5.64
N VAL A 106 -6.41 4.08 6.65
CA VAL A 106 -6.25 2.62 6.71
C VAL A 106 -7.60 1.92 6.79
N GLU A 107 -8.51 2.41 7.63
CA GLU A 107 -9.87 1.85 7.75
C GLU A 107 -10.65 1.96 6.43
N ALA A 108 -10.61 3.13 5.78
CA ALA A 108 -11.26 3.35 4.48
C ALA A 108 -10.65 2.48 3.38
N SER A 109 -9.32 2.35 3.35
CA SER A 109 -8.61 1.49 2.38
C SER A 109 -8.97 0.02 2.57
N ASN A 110 -8.97 -0.48 3.82
CA ASN A 110 -9.35 -1.85 4.12
C ASN A 110 -10.80 -2.13 3.70
N SER A 111 -11.73 -1.20 3.97
CA SER A 111 -13.12 -1.31 3.54
C SER A 111 -13.23 -1.41 2.01
N SER A 112 -12.51 -0.55 1.28
CA SER A 112 -12.49 -0.58 -0.19
C SER A 112 -12.00 -1.91 -0.75
N VAL A 113 -10.90 -2.46 -0.22
CA VAL A 113 -10.33 -3.74 -0.69
C VAL A 113 -11.31 -4.89 -0.42
N LEU A 114 -11.95 -4.92 0.74
CA LEU A 114 -12.97 -5.93 1.06
C LEU A 114 -14.14 -5.88 0.09
N VAL A 115 -14.64 -4.69 -0.23
CA VAL A 115 -15.71 -4.51 -1.21
C VAL A 115 -15.27 -4.99 -2.60
N SER A 116 -14.06 -4.65 -3.04
CA SER A 116 -13.51 -5.15 -4.30
C SER A 116 -13.44 -6.68 -4.33
N TYR A 117 -13.02 -7.32 -3.25
CA TYR A 117 -13.00 -8.78 -3.17
C TYR A 117 -14.40 -9.39 -3.22
N ILE A 118 -15.40 -8.80 -2.57
CA ILE A 118 -16.79 -9.28 -2.66
C ILE A 118 -17.25 -9.28 -4.11
N ILE A 119 -17.02 -8.17 -4.83
CA ILE A 119 -17.43 -8.03 -6.24
C ILE A 119 -16.70 -9.03 -7.13
N ILE A 120 -15.38 -9.18 -6.97
CA ILE A 120 -14.56 -10.11 -7.77
C ILE A 120 -15.00 -11.55 -7.53
N ASN A 121 -15.21 -11.95 -6.27
CA ASN A 121 -15.67 -13.30 -5.95
C ASN A 121 -17.08 -13.57 -6.50
N PHE A 122 -18.00 -12.59 -6.40
CA PHE A 122 -19.33 -12.71 -6.97
C PHE A 122 -19.28 -12.85 -8.49
N SER A 123 -18.47 -12.01 -9.16
CA SER A 123 -18.27 -12.09 -10.61
C SER A 123 -17.67 -13.44 -11.03
N ALA A 124 -16.74 -14.00 -10.25
CA ALA A 124 -16.15 -15.30 -10.52
C ALA A 124 -17.18 -16.44 -10.42
N ILE A 125 -18.10 -16.38 -9.45
CA ILE A 125 -19.20 -17.34 -9.31
C ILE A 125 -20.16 -17.25 -10.50
N VAL A 126 -20.54 -16.04 -10.91
CA VAL A 126 -21.43 -15.84 -12.07
C VAL A 126 -20.77 -16.31 -13.36
N LEU A 127 -19.45 -16.15 -13.52
CA LEU A 127 -18.70 -16.64 -14.69
C LEU A 127 -18.56 -18.18 -14.72
N LEU A 128 -18.63 -18.82 -13.55
CA LEU A 128 -18.55 -20.29 -13.41
C LEU A 128 -19.91 -20.98 -13.59
N LEU A 129 -21.02 -20.24 -13.52
CA LEU A 129 -22.39 -20.70 -13.75
C LEU A 129 -22.77 -20.59 -15.23
#